data_AF-A0A932UG50-F1
#
_entry.id   AF-A0A932UG50-F1
#
_cell.length_a   1.000
_cell.length_b   1.000
_cell.length_c   1.000
_cell.angle_alpha   90.00
_cell.angle_beta   90.00
_cell.angle_gamma   90.00
#
_symmetry.space_group_name_H-M   'P 1'
#
loop_
_entity.id
_entity.type
_entity.pdbx_description
1 polymer ?
#
loop_
_entity_poly.entity_id
_entity_poly.type
_entity_poly.pdbx_seq_one_letter_code
_entity_poly.pdbx_strand_id
1 'polypeptide(L)'
;MRFTMWSARRHFSALIVPILFVLSVALPATGSVAALPFPASLARAFAGPSFIFTAAGDYGTGPDVVATLELIPTSGADFHLALGDLSYDAPGTEPAWCELVKSVVGPSFPFQLLAGNHEADHGGNGHIDNFAACLPDRLGGITGAYAKEYYFDYQGLVRFVLVSPNLTINGHYYAYTAGSRRYRWVAEVIDGARAAGIPWVVAGMHENCITIGEKSCEIGADLWNLLIAKKVDLVLQAHDHSYQRSKQLALSPTCTAIPLETFSSSCVVDAGPSDSFKKGHGTVSVITGAAGRQLYDLNTADPEIGYFAKWMGRNVSPRRGLVKLTVTDTQIVGEFLAPSSTSAFSDRFSITQAPPTFLSVVATQATSAASTTITTSGQPGSAFTARPEPPRPTGPQTIEAYPGGADTVTAPVTRGEWQSSLIQVRRPMTLTQVGFSGGPGAPWELRRSTSSGSWRDVLASGRLGATAVDGYHLADVPALGLTPGYYSLHVYVASGTLDRGTAPKSNPDVDFLKSSTGTKPVAQSDGTFQIRLTYELTNP
;
A
#
# COMPACT_ATOMS: atom_id res chain seq x y z
N MET A 1 -45.37 6.37 65.37
CA MET A 1 -45.44 7.84 65.43
C MET A 1 -44.97 8.39 64.08
N ARG A 2 -45.87 9.10 63.36
CA ARG A 2 -45.69 10.10 62.26
C ARG A 2 -44.87 9.67 61.00
N PHE A 3 -45.45 9.44 59.80
CA PHE A 3 -46.10 10.35 58.80
C PHE A 3 -45.29 11.64 58.54
N THR A 4 -44.86 11.97 57.31
CA THR A 4 -45.72 12.44 56.18
C THR A 4 -45.05 12.37 54.79
N MET A 5 -45.90 12.16 53.78
CA MET A 5 -45.71 12.29 52.31
C MET A 5 -45.50 13.74 51.83
N TRP A 6 -44.87 13.92 50.67
CA TRP A 6 -44.99 15.14 49.85
C TRP A 6 -45.36 14.78 48.41
N SER A 7 -46.46 15.36 47.92
CA SER A 7 -47.01 15.17 46.57
C SER A 7 -46.81 16.42 45.71
N ALA A 8 -46.34 16.24 44.47
CA ALA A 8 -46.29 17.28 43.45
C ALA A 8 -47.67 17.51 42.82
N ARG A 9 -48.12 18.78 42.73
CA ARG A 9 -49.28 19.20 41.93
C ARG A 9 -48.82 20.00 40.71
N ARG A 10 -49.41 19.66 39.56
CA ARG A 10 -49.31 20.34 38.26
C ARG A 10 -50.21 21.58 38.26
N HIS A 11 -49.76 22.67 37.66
CA HIS A 11 -50.62 23.80 37.29
C HIS A 11 -50.48 24.09 35.79
N PHE A 12 -51.60 23.90 35.07
CA PHE A 12 -51.89 24.46 33.76
C PHE A 12 -52.20 25.96 33.92
N SER A 13 -51.78 26.79 32.99
CA SER A 13 -52.33 28.14 32.81
C SER A 13 -52.48 28.45 31.34
N ALA A 14 -53.73 28.69 30.95
CA ALA A 14 -54.17 29.19 29.66
C ALA A 14 -54.50 30.68 29.81
N LEU A 15 -54.13 31.51 28.83
CA LEU A 15 -54.60 32.89 28.62
C LEU A 15 -54.46 33.17 27.11
N ILE A 16 -55.55 33.07 26.35
CA ILE A 16 -56.46 34.15 25.91
C ILE A 16 -55.77 35.17 24.99
N VAL A 17 -56.12 35.05 23.71
CA VAL A 17 -55.74 35.91 22.56
C VAL A 17 -56.75 37.06 22.42
N PRO A 18 -56.33 38.32 22.19
CA PRO A 18 -57.23 39.34 21.71
C PRO A 18 -57.24 39.39 20.17
N ILE A 19 -58.46 39.44 19.64
CA ILE A 19 -58.82 39.57 18.22
C ILE A 19 -58.55 41.01 17.77
N LEU A 20 -57.80 41.19 16.69
CA LEU A 20 -57.75 42.45 15.93
C LEU A 20 -58.24 42.19 14.50
N PHE A 21 -59.40 42.78 14.20
CA PHE A 21 -60.00 42.88 12.87
C PHE A 21 -59.14 43.82 12.00
N VAL A 22 -58.62 43.34 10.88
CA VAL A 22 -58.12 44.20 9.80
C VAL A 22 -58.81 43.82 8.50
N LEU A 23 -59.36 44.87 7.90
CA LEU A 23 -60.24 44.93 6.75
C LEU A 23 -59.54 44.44 5.47
N SER A 24 -60.20 43.53 4.74
CA SER A 24 -59.78 43.04 3.44
C SER A 24 -59.96 44.11 2.35
N VAL A 25 -58.88 44.48 1.66
CA VAL A 25 -58.94 45.11 0.34
C VAL A 25 -58.53 44.05 -0.69
N ALA A 26 -59.49 43.64 -1.50
CA ALA A 26 -59.27 42.73 -2.62
C ALA A 26 -58.72 43.49 -3.83
N LEU A 27 -57.64 42.98 -4.43
CA LEU A 27 -57.32 43.21 -5.84
C LEU A 27 -57.24 41.86 -6.57
N PRO A 28 -57.81 41.73 -7.78
CA PRO A 28 -57.76 40.50 -8.54
C PRO A 28 -56.46 40.46 -9.36
N ALA A 29 -55.65 39.43 -9.17
CA ALA A 29 -54.62 39.05 -10.13
C ALA A 29 -54.80 37.58 -10.46
N THR A 30 -55.56 37.36 -11.53
CA THR A 30 -55.62 36.11 -12.28
C THR A 30 -54.23 35.77 -12.81
N GLY A 31 -53.71 34.61 -12.44
CA GLY A 31 -52.40 34.14 -12.89
C GLY A 31 -52.01 32.82 -12.25
N SER A 32 -52.81 31.77 -12.47
CA SER A 32 -52.39 30.40 -12.18
C SER A 32 -51.24 30.04 -13.11
N VAL A 33 -50.00 30.27 -12.67
CA VAL A 33 -48.84 29.60 -13.28
C VAL A 33 -48.92 28.16 -12.81
N ALA A 34 -49.40 27.28 -13.69
CA ALA A 34 -49.27 25.85 -13.48
C ALA A 34 -47.79 25.53 -13.27
N ALA A 35 -47.42 25.18 -12.05
CA ALA A 35 -46.14 24.59 -11.77
C ALA A 35 -46.10 23.26 -12.54
N LEU A 36 -45.44 23.27 -13.70
CA LEU A 36 -45.11 22.05 -14.40
C LEU A 36 -44.38 21.16 -13.39
N PRO A 37 -44.78 19.89 -13.23
CA PRO A 37 -44.01 18.97 -12.39
C PRO A 37 -42.63 18.89 -13.00
N PHE A 38 -41.63 19.45 -12.32
CA PHE A 38 -40.25 19.13 -12.62
C PHE A 38 -40.14 17.61 -12.52
N PRO A 39 -39.72 16.90 -13.57
CA PRO A 39 -39.44 15.49 -13.42
C PRO A 39 -38.33 15.38 -12.37
N ALA A 40 -38.62 14.77 -11.23
CA ALA A 40 -37.67 14.41 -10.18
C ALA A 40 -36.67 13.32 -10.66
N SER A 41 -36.31 13.34 -11.95
CA SER A 41 -35.52 12.31 -12.64
C SER A 41 -34.27 12.85 -13.33
N LEU A 42 -33.78 14.05 -12.97
CA LEU A 42 -32.47 14.53 -13.42
C LEU A 42 -31.47 14.80 -12.27
N ALA A 43 -31.83 14.49 -11.02
CA ALA A 43 -30.93 14.56 -9.86
C ALA A 43 -30.29 13.20 -9.50
N ARG A 44 -30.24 12.24 -10.44
CA ARG A 44 -29.26 11.15 -10.40
C ARG A 44 -28.12 11.51 -11.34
N ALA A 45 -27.46 12.64 -11.05
CA ALA A 45 -26.11 12.85 -11.54
C ALA A 45 -25.31 11.62 -11.09
N PHE A 46 -24.64 10.98 -12.03
CA PHE A 46 -23.87 9.74 -11.86
C PHE A 46 -23.02 9.77 -10.58
N ALA A 47 -23.55 9.30 -9.46
CA ALA A 47 -22.73 8.96 -8.32
C ALA A 47 -21.96 7.71 -8.76
N GLY A 48 -20.69 7.91 -9.12
CA GLY A 48 -19.76 6.81 -9.33
C GLY A 48 -19.71 5.89 -8.10
N PRO A 49 -19.05 4.72 -8.20
CA PRO A 49 -18.89 3.85 -7.05
C PRO A 49 -18.32 4.64 -5.87
N SER A 50 -18.86 4.39 -4.68
CA SER A 50 -18.42 5.04 -3.44
C SER A 50 -18.61 4.10 -2.27
N PHE A 51 -17.75 4.21 -1.27
CA PHE A 51 -17.82 3.43 -0.04
C PHE A 51 -17.26 4.21 1.13
N ILE A 52 -17.55 3.75 2.34
CA ILE A 52 -17.09 4.32 3.59
C ILE A 52 -16.29 3.26 4.33
N PHE A 53 -15.13 3.63 4.85
CA PHE A 53 -14.44 2.82 5.85
C PHE A 53 -14.04 3.67 7.04
N THR A 54 -13.77 3.02 8.15
CA THR A 54 -13.24 3.67 9.35
C THR A 54 -11.90 3.07 9.72
N ALA A 55 -11.05 3.82 10.40
CA ALA A 55 -9.77 3.32 10.90
C ALA A 55 -9.45 3.92 12.26
N ALA A 56 -8.85 3.11 13.14
CA ALA A 56 -8.29 3.53 14.42
C ALA A 56 -7.29 2.48 14.91
N GLY A 57 -6.51 2.82 15.94
CA GLY A 57 -5.71 1.88 16.73
C GLY A 57 -5.74 2.24 18.20
N ASP A 58 -5.06 1.44 19.02
CA ASP A 58 -4.84 1.71 20.45
C ASP A 58 -6.15 1.70 21.27
N TYR A 59 -6.86 0.59 21.18
CA TYR A 59 -8.19 0.43 21.78
C TYR A 59 -8.07 0.17 23.29
N GLY A 60 -7.69 -1.05 23.67
CA GLY A 60 -7.86 -1.56 25.02
C GLY A 60 -9.26 -2.10 25.27
N THR A 61 -9.70 -1.97 26.53
CA THR A 61 -11.03 -2.36 26.99
C THR A 61 -11.70 -1.23 27.78
N GLY A 62 -13.01 -1.34 27.99
CA GLY A 62 -13.77 -0.43 28.87
C GLY A 62 -14.70 0.56 28.14
N PRO A 63 -15.37 1.45 28.88
CA PRO A 63 -16.44 2.30 28.35
C PRO A 63 -16.00 3.26 27.23
N ASP A 64 -14.79 3.81 27.33
CA ASP A 64 -14.23 4.70 26.30
C ASP A 64 -14.05 3.98 24.96
N VAL A 65 -13.60 2.71 25.01
CA VAL A 65 -13.44 1.87 23.83
C VAL A 65 -14.79 1.54 23.22
N VAL A 66 -15.78 1.17 24.05
CA VAL A 66 -17.15 0.89 23.59
C VAL A 66 -17.72 2.11 22.88
N ALA A 67 -17.58 3.30 23.47
CA ALA A 67 -18.08 4.53 22.87
C ALA A 67 -17.43 4.81 21.50
N THR A 68 -16.13 4.56 21.34
CA THR A 68 -15.47 4.67 20.04
C THR A 68 -15.94 3.60 19.05
N LEU A 69 -16.09 2.34 19.48
CA LEU A 69 -16.57 1.25 18.62
C LEU A 69 -18.00 1.52 18.12
N GLU A 70 -18.85 2.16 18.92
CA GLU A 70 -20.22 2.56 18.54
C GLU A 70 -20.25 3.61 17.41
N LEU A 71 -19.14 4.32 17.15
CA LEU A 71 -19.03 5.20 15.99
C LEU A 71 -18.99 4.43 14.67
N ILE A 72 -18.51 3.17 14.67
CA ILE A 72 -18.38 2.36 13.46
C ILE A 72 -19.75 2.12 12.80
N PRO A 73 -20.74 1.49 13.47
CA PRO A 73 -22.04 1.25 12.85
C PRO A 73 -22.80 2.55 12.57
N THR A 74 -22.63 3.59 13.39
CA THR A 74 -23.32 4.88 13.20
C THR A 74 -22.73 5.72 12.06
N SER A 75 -21.47 5.47 11.68
CA SER A 75 -20.81 6.15 10.57
C SER A 75 -21.31 5.73 9.18
N GLY A 76 -21.98 4.58 9.09
CA GLY A 76 -22.35 3.93 7.84
C GLY A 76 -21.17 3.24 7.13
N ALA A 77 -20.12 2.87 7.86
CA ALA A 77 -18.95 2.21 7.29
C ALA A 77 -19.28 0.82 6.72
N ASP A 78 -18.67 0.49 5.59
CA ASP A 78 -18.70 -0.83 4.96
C ASP A 78 -17.72 -1.80 5.65
N PHE A 79 -16.63 -1.26 6.19
CA PHE A 79 -15.65 -1.99 7.00
C PHE A 79 -14.85 -1.07 7.92
N HIS A 80 -14.12 -1.68 8.85
CA HIS A 80 -13.20 -1.01 9.76
C HIS A 80 -11.79 -1.61 9.63
N LEU A 81 -10.77 -0.75 9.65
CA LEU A 81 -9.36 -1.13 9.77
C LEU A 81 -8.89 -0.87 11.21
N ALA A 82 -8.64 -1.94 11.97
CA ALA A 82 -8.02 -1.87 13.28
C ALA A 82 -6.50 -1.95 13.15
N LEU A 83 -5.84 -0.82 13.36
CA LEU A 83 -4.41 -0.60 13.12
C LEU A 83 -3.55 -1.00 14.33
N GLY A 84 -3.80 -2.18 14.89
CA GLY A 84 -3.02 -2.73 15.99
C GLY A 84 -3.34 -2.18 17.37
N ASP A 85 -2.74 -2.83 18.37
CA ASP A 85 -2.90 -2.55 19.79
C ASP A 85 -4.36 -2.70 20.23
N LEU A 86 -4.78 -3.95 20.29
CA LEU A 86 -6.17 -4.37 20.37
C LEU A 86 -6.66 -4.38 21.82
N SER A 87 -6.35 -5.44 22.59
CA SER A 87 -6.91 -5.57 23.94
C SER A 87 -6.07 -4.92 25.03
N TYR A 88 -4.74 -4.91 24.85
CA TYR A 88 -3.76 -4.63 25.91
C TYR A 88 -3.96 -5.46 27.20
N ASP A 89 -4.64 -6.59 27.10
CA ASP A 89 -4.90 -7.50 28.22
C ASP A 89 -3.97 -8.71 28.13
N ALA A 90 -3.90 -9.53 29.18
CA ALA A 90 -3.02 -10.68 29.22
C ALA A 90 -3.35 -11.71 28.11
N PRO A 91 -2.38 -12.50 27.62
CA PRO A 91 -2.65 -13.55 26.64
C PRO A 91 -3.69 -14.54 27.15
N GLY A 92 -4.58 -14.98 26.27
CA GLY A 92 -5.75 -15.81 26.58
C GLY A 92 -7.06 -15.02 26.73
N THR A 93 -7.03 -13.69 26.77
CA THR A 93 -8.24 -12.84 26.82
C THR A 93 -8.72 -12.35 25.46
N GLU A 94 -8.01 -12.67 24.37
CA GLU A 94 -8.34 -12.24 23.00
C GLU A 94 -9.79 -12.57 22.62
N PRO A 95 -10.35 -13.76 22.95
CA PRO A 95 -11.75 -14.06 22.66
C PRO A 95 -12.74 -13.09 23.33
N ALA A 96 -12.47 -12.63 24.56
CA ALA A 96 -13.34 -11.70 25.25
C ALA A 96 -13.35 -10.32 24.57
N TRP A 97 -12.19 -9.85 24.10
CA TRP A 97 -12.09 -8.62 23.32
C TRP A 97 -12.79 -8.75 21.96
N CYS A 98 -12.63 -9.89 21.27
CA CYS A 98 -13.36 -10.18 20.05
C CYS A 98 -14.89 -10.16 20.25
N GLU A 99 -15.39 -10.74 21.35
CA GLU A 99 -16.83 -10.70 21.67
C GLU A 99 -17.31 -9.29 22.01
N LEU A 100 -16.50 -8.49 22.69
CA LEU A 100 -16.77 -7.06 22.90
C LEU A 100 -16.96 -6.36 21.54
N VAL A 101 -16.01 -6.51 20.62
CA VAL A 101 -16.10 -5.90 19.27
C VAL A 101 -17.37 -6.37 18.56
N LYS A 102 -17.60 -7.68 18.46
CA LYS A 102 -18.79 -8.24 17.79
C LYS A 102 -20.10 -7.79 18.41
N SER A 103 -20.14 -7.58 19.73
CA SER A 103 -21.34 -7.10 20.43
C SER A 103 -21.73 -5.68 20.03
N VAL A 104 -20.74 -4.87 19.62
CA VAL A 104 -20.95 -3.47 19.21
C VAL A 104 -21.14 -3.34 17.71
N VAL A 105 -20.22 -3.89 16.91
CA VAL A 105 -20.24 -3.70 15.44
C VAL A 105 -21.05 -4.77 14.70
N GLY A 106 -21.44 -5.83 15.39
CA GLY A 106 -22.15 -6.97 14.83
C GLY A 106 -21.21 -8.14 14.49
N PRO A 107 -21.70 -9.39 14.64
CA PRO A 107 -20.87 -10.57 14.55
C PRO A 107 -20.44 -10.93 13.14
N SER A 108 -20.90 -10.23 12.09
CA SER A 108 -20.55 -10.44 10.69
C SER A 108 -19.91 -9.22 10.03
N PHE A 109 -19.75 -8.11 10.76
CA PHE A 109 -19.15 -6.90 10.20
C PHE A 109 -17.67 -7.13 9.83
N PRO A 110 -17.18 -6.58 8.70
CA PRO A 110 -15.76 -6.67 8.35
C PRO A 110 -14.90 -5.74 9.22
N PHE A 111 -14.36 -6.30 10.29
CA PHE A 111 -13.43 -5.65 11.20
C PHE A 111 -12.02 -6.20 10.93
N GLN A 112 -11.34 -5.58 9.97
CA GLN A 112 -10.05 -6.01 9.43
C GLN A 112 -8.93 -5.66 10.41
N LEU A 113 -8.13 -6.65 10.79
CA LEU A 113 -7.08 -6.48 11.79
C LEU A 113 -5.71 -6.21 11.16
N LEU A 114 -4.85 -5.54 11.92
CA LEU A 114 -3.42 -5.48 11.73
C LEU A 114 -2.75 -5.58 13.11
N ALA A 115 -1.56 -6.19 13.21
CA ALA A 115 -0.84 -6.30 14.46
C ALA A 115 -0.25 -4.95 14.90
N GLY A 116 -0.35 -4.65 16.19
CA GLY A 116 0.45 -3.65 16.88
C GLY A 116 1.56 -4.28 17.72
N ASN A 117 2.37 -3.45 18.37
CA ASN A 117 3.48 -3.94 19.19
C ASN A 117 2.98 -4.75 20.40
N HIS A 118 1.75 -4.51 20.87
CA HIS A 118 1.16 -5.27 21.97
C HIS A 118 0.77 -6.71 21.58
N GLU A 119 0.47 -6.97 20.31
CA GLU A 119 0.16 -8.32 19.79
C GLU A 119 1.38 -9.05 19.19
N ALA A 120 2.54 -8.39 19.14
CA ALA A 120 3.80 -8.97 18.71
C ALA A 120 4.36 -9.93 19.77
N ASP A 121 5.33 -10.77 19.39
CA ASP A 121 5.90 -11.81 20.26
C ASP A 121 6.44 -11.28 21.60
N HIS A 122 6.89 -10.03 21.62
CA HIS A 122 7.42 -9.35 22.81
C HIS A 122 6.43 -8.37 23.47
N GLY A 123 5.24 -8.19 22.91
CA GLY A 123 4.21 -7.29 23.43
C GLY A 123 3.50 -7.81 24.67
N GLY A 124 3.32 -9.12 24.75
CA GLY A 124 2.76 -9.78 25.93
C GLY A 124 1.27 -9.50 26.17
N ASN A 125 0.54 -8.98 25.17
CA ASN A 125 -0.88 -8.64 25.31
C ASN A 125 -1.81 -9.42 24.37
N GLY A 126 -1.51 -10.72 24.28
CA GLY A 126 -2.13 -11.63 23.34
C GLY A 126 -1.32 -11.75 22.06
N HIS A 127 -1.70 -12.71 21.23
CA HIS A 127 -1.05 -12.95 19.94
C HIS A 127 -2.00 -12.60 18.81
N ILE A 128 -1.51 -11.90 17.78
CA ILE A 128 -2.34 -11.45 16.67
C ILE A 128 -3.13 -12.60 16.01
N ASP A 129 -2.58 -13.82 15.97
CA ASP A 129 -3.26 -14.99 15.41
C ASP A 129 -4.50 -15.41 16.21
N ASN A 130 -4.52 -15.18 17.53
CA ASN A 130 -5.68 -15.48 18.36
C ASN A 130 -6.81 -14.47 18.09
N PHE A 131 -6.47 -13.18 17.93
CA PHE A 131 -7.43 -12.17 17.51
C PHE A 131 -7.97 -12.45 16.11
N ALA A 132 -7.09 -12.77 15.15
CA ALA A 132 -7.47 -13.12 13.79
C ALA A 132 -8.36 -14.37 13.71
N ALA A 133 -8.20 -15.33 14.63
CA ALA A 133 -9.06 -16.50 14.70
C ALA A 133 -10.51 -16.14 15.11
N CYS A 134 -10.70 -15.17 16.02
CA CYS A 134 -12.04 -14.77 16.46
C CYS A 134 -12.63 -13.57 15.70
N LEU A 135 -11.82 -12.79 15.00
CA LEU A 135 -12.21 -11.73 14.07
C LEU A 135 -11.50 -11.95 12.71
N PRO A 136 -11.91 -12.99 11.95
CA PRO A 136 -11.28 -13.34 10.68
C PRO A 136 -11.58 -12.29 9.60
N ASP A 137 -10.82 -12.34 8.52
CA ASP A 137 -11.13 -11.58 7.30
C ASP A 137 -12.57 -11.88 6.85
N ARG A 138 -13.33 -10.80 6.60
CA ARG A 138 -14.68 -10.85 6.01
C ARG A 138 -14.86 -10.03 4.75
N LEU A 139 -13.82 -9.34 4.30
CA LEU A 139 -13.83 -8.68 3.00
C LEU A 139 -13.55 -9.70 1.91
N GLY A 140 -12.69 -10.69 2.18
CA GLY A 140 -12.24 -11.65 1.19
C GLY A 140 -11.31 -11.01 0.16
N GLY A 141 -10.68 -11.84 -0.68
CA GLY A 141 -9.81 -11.34 -1.75
C GLY A 141 -8.50 -10.70 -1.26
N ILE A 142 -8.11 -10.95 0.00
CA ILE A 142 -6.81 -10.53 0.51
C ILE A 142 -5.69 -11.33 -0.14
N THR A 143 -4.52 -10.70 -0.28
CA THR A 143 -3.26 -11.36 -0.65
C THR A 143 -2.21 -11.06 0.40
N GLY A 144 -1.60 -12.11 0.95
CA GLY A 144 -0.63 -12.02 2.04
C GLY A 144 -1.09 -12.74 3.30
N ALA A 145 -0.49 -12.39 4.43
CA ALA A 145 -0.85 -12.91 5.74
C ALA A 145 -1.78 -11.93 6.45
N TYR A 146 -3.06 -12.31 6.57
CA TYR A 146 -4.07 -11.52 7.30
C TYR A 146 -3.54 -11.12 8.68
N ALA A 147 -3.87 -9.89 9.07
CA ALA A 147 -3.46 -9.27 10.32
C ALA A 147 -1.96 -9.00 10.49
N LYS A 148 -1.10 -9.25 9.49
CA LYS A 148 0.36 -9.09 9.59
C LYS A 148 0.98 -8.32 8.42
N GLU A 149 0.72 -8.79 7.21
CA GLU A 149 1.24 -8.18 5.98
C GLU A 149 0.37 -8.65 4.82
N TYR A 150 -0.56 -7.80 4.39
CA TYR A 150 -1.51 -8.15 3.35
C TYR A 150 -2.02 -6.93 2.61
N TYR A 151 -2.54 -7.15 1.40
CA TYR A 151 -3.23 -6.14 0.64
C TYR A 151 -4.55 -6.68 0.11
N PHE A 152 -5.47 -5.78 -0.21
CA PHE A 152 -6.71 -6.09 -0.92
C PHE A 152 -7.16 -4.89 -1.74
N ASP A 153 -7.92 -5.18 -2.79
CA ASP A 153 -8.57 -4.16 -3.60
C ASP A 153 -10.04 -4.07 -3.22
N TYR A 154 -10.56 -2.87 -3.05
CA TYR A 154 -11.96 -2.67 -2.68
C TYR A 154 -12.70 -1.84 -3.73
N GLN A 155 -13.76 -2.45 -4.28
CA GLN A 155 -14.63 -1.89 -5.33
C GLN A 155 -13.89 -1.34 -6.56
N GLY A 156 -12.67 -1.82 -6.84
CA GLY A 156 -11.80 -1.31 -7.92
C GLY A 156 -11.33 0.14 -7.72
N LEU A 157 -11.59 0.74 -6.56
CA LEU A 157 -11.29 2.13 -6.25
C LEU A 157 -10.00 2.30 -5.47
N VAL A 158 -9.76 1.41 -4.51
CA VAL A 158 -8.64 1.55 -3.57
C VAL A 158 -7.91 0.22 -3.46
N ARG A 159 -6.58 0.28 -3.48
CA ARG A 159 -5.72 -0.78 -2.95
C ARG A 159 -5.28 -0.40 -1.55
N PHE A 160 -5.62 -1.25 -0.59
CA PHE A 160 -5.15 -1.16 0.79
C PHE A 160 -3.90 -2.00 0.95
N VAL A 161 -2.80 -1.42 1.45
CA VAL A 161 -1.53 -2.12 1.71
C VAL A 161 -1.25 -2.06 3.20
N LEU A 162 -1.49 -3.14 3.92
CA LEU A 162 -1.37 -3.20 5.37
C LEU A 162 -0.11 -3.97 5.77
N VAL A 163 0.74 -3.32 6.57
CA VAL A 163 2.07 -3.81 6.92
C VAL A 163 2.37 -3.61 8.41
N SER A 164 3.15 -4.52 8.99
CA SER A 164 3.55 -4.48 10.41
C SER A 164 5.06 -4.26 10.57
N PRO A 165 5.61 -3.11 10.13
CA PRO A 165 7.03 -2.79 10.28
C PRO A 165 7.45 -2.80 11.76
N ASN A 166 8.71 -3.11 12.02
CA ASN A 166 9.32 -3.16 13.35
C ASN A 166 8.76 -4.25 14.30
N LEU A 167 7.84 -5.11 13.83
CA LEU A 167 7.27 -6.15 14.67
C LEU A 167 7.95 -7.51 14.45
N THR A 168 8.08 -8.29 15.53
CA THR A 168 8.38 -9.73 15.45
C THR A 168 7.09 -10.48 15.71
N ILE A 169 6.62 -11.24 14.72
CA ILE A 169 5.38 -12.00 14.79
C ILE A 169 5.70 -13.44 14.42
N ASN A 170 5.42 -14.39 15.32
CA ASN A 170 5.70 -15.81 15.17
C ASN A 170 7.17 -16.10 14.84
N GLY A 171 8.09 -15.41 15.50
CA GLY A 171 9.54 -15.52 15.31
C GLY A 171 10.07 -14.87 14.03
N HIS A 172 9.22 -14.22 13.24
CA HIS A 172 9.60 -13.53 12.02
C HIS A 172 9.63 -12.02 12.25
N TYR A 173 10.79 -11.41 12.06
CA TYR A 173 10.92 -9.95 12.09
C TYR A 173 10.48 -9.33 10.76
N TYR A 174 9.58 -8.34 10.84
CA TYR A 174 9.00 -7.63 9.70
C TYR A 174 9.80 -6.37 9.40
N ALA A 175 10.98 -6.57 8.82
CA ALA A 175 11.85 -5.50 8.35
C ALA A 175 11.50 -5.05 6.93
N TYR A 176 11.42 -3.72 6.74
CA TYR A 176 11.17 -3.06 5.46
C TYR A 176 12.33 -2.15 5.06
N THR A 177 13.57 -2.55 5.36
CA THR A 177 14.77 -1.82 4.92
C THR A 177 14.91 -1.84 3.40
N ALA A 178 15.53 -0.81 2.84
CA ALA A 178 15.68 -0.67 1.40
C ALA A 178 16.32 -1.93 0.78
N GLY A 179 15.69 -2.46 -0.27
CA GLY A 179 16.15 -3.68 -0.97
C GLY A 179 15.72 -5.00 -0.32
N SER A 180 15.24 -4.99 0.93
CA SER A 180 14.66 -6.18 1.57
C SER A 180 13.47 -6.72 0.78
N ARG A 181 13.13 -8.00 1.00
CA ARG A 181 11.99 -8.63 0.33
C ARG A 181 10.69 -7.88 0.59
N ARG A 182 10.43 -7.47 1.82
CA ARG A 182 9.19 -6.79 2.19
C ARG A 182 9.13 -5.36 1.68
N TYR A 183 10.26 -4.65 1.66
CA TYR A 183 10.35 -3.34 1.01
C TYR A 183 9.99 -3.43 -0.49
N ARG A 184 10.58 -4.41 -1.21
CA ARG A 184 10.27 -4.64 -2.63
C ARG A 184 8.82 -5.07 -2.83
N TRP A 185 8.30 -5.95 -1.98
CA TRP A 185 6.91 -6.37 -2.01
C TRP A 185 5.95 -5.18 -1.85
N VAL A 186 6.18 -4.28 -0.89
CA VAL A 186 5.37 -3.05 -0.74
C VAL A 186 5.42 -2.21 -2.02
N ALA A 187 6.62 -2.00 -2.58
CA ALA A 187 6.79 -1.24 -3.83
C ALA A 187 6.01 -1.88 -4.99
N GLU A 188 6.10 -3.19 -5.16
CA GLU A 188 5.43 -3.96 -6.22
C GLU A 188 3.92 -3.97 -6.04
N VAL A 189 3.42 -4.09 -4.81
CA VAL A 189 1.98 -4.03 -4.51
C VAL A 189 1.40 -2.66 -4.87
N ILE A 190 2.11 -1.58 -4.53
CA ILE A 190 1.72 -0.20 -4.89
C ILE A 190 1.75 -0.01 -6.41
N ASP A 191 2.84 -0.39 -7.07
CA ASP A 191 2.99 -0.28 -8.52
C ASP A 191 1.93 -1.12 -9.26
N GLY A 192 1.61 -2.29 -8.74
CA GLY A 192 0.56 -3.17 -9.26
C GLY A 192 -0.83 -2.52 -9.21
N ALA A 193 -1.12 -1.68 -8.21
CA ALA A 193 -2.37 -0.93 -8.16
C ALA A 193 -2.45 0.06 -9.32
N ARG A 194 -1.35 0.77 -9.57
CA ARG A 194 -1.26 1.76 -10.66
C ARG A 194 -1.36 1.08 -12.02
N ALA A 195 -0.68 -0.05 -12.21
CA ALA A 195 -0.76 -0.84 -13.42
C ALA A 195 -2.18 -1.39 -13.68
N ALA A 196 -2.91 -1.74 -12.62
CA ALA A 196 -4.31 -2.17 -12.70
C ALA A 196 -5.32 -1.02 -12.87
N GLY A 197 -4.86 0.24 -12.89
CA GLY A 197 -5.72 1.41 -13.02
C GLY A 197 -6.52 1.73 -11.75
N ILE A 198 -6.11 1.22 -10.58
CA ILE A 198 -6.77 1.48 -9.30
C ILE A 198 -6.49 2.93 -8.88
N PRO A 199 -7.53 3.76 -8.73
CA PRO A 199 -7.40 5.20 -8.51
C PRO A 199 -6.60 5.59 -7.27
N TRP A 200 -6.73 4.84 -6.17
CA TRP A 200 -6.17 5.20 -4.87
C TRP A 200 -5.34 4.07 -4.29
N VAL A 201 -4.28 4.44 -3.58
CA VAL A 201 -3.52 3.55 -2.72
C VAL A 201 -3.52 4.11 -1.31
N VAL A 202 -3.97 3.29 -0.36
CA VAL A 202 -3.93 3.57 1.08
C VAL A 202 -2.98 2.58 1.73
N ALA A 203 -1.99 3.06 2.46
CA ALA A 203 -1.15 2.20 3.30
C ALA A 203 -1.57 2.31 4.76
N GLY A 204 -1.59 1.20 5.49
CA GLY A 204 -1.90 1.18 6.92
C GLY A 204 -0.84 0.40 7.70
N MET A 205 -0.47 0.92 8.86
CA MET A 205 0.47 0.29 9.78
C MET A 205 0.17 0.74 11.22
N HIS A 206 0.70 0.03 12.20
CA HIS A 206 0.58 0.43 13.60
C HIS A 206 1.59 1.53 13.95
N GLU A 207 2.87 1.20 13.83
CA GLU A 207 4.04 2.02 14.20
C GLU A 207 4.13 3.34 13.41
N ASN A 208 4.75 4.37 14.01
CA ASN A 208 4.87 5.72 13.45
C ASN A 208 6.16 5.95 12.64
N CYS A 209 6.16 7.02 11.82
CA CYS A 209 7.42 7.60 11.34
C CYS A 209 7.63 9.03 11.84
N ILE A 210 6.93 9.99 11.24
CA ILE A 210 6.91 11.36 11.72
C ILE A 210 5.80 11.49 12.77
N THR A 211 6.07 12.25 13.83
CA THR A 211 5.10 12.50 14.90
C THR A 211 5.56 13.66 15.79
N ILE A 212 4.62 14.36 16.41
CA ILE A 212 4.90 15.28 17.52
C ILE A 212 4.46 14.72 18.88
N GLY A 213 4.22 13.41 18.94
CA GLY A 213 3.79 12.67 20.12
C GLY A 213 4.95 12.10 20.93
N GLU A 214 4.73 10.92 21.52
CA GLU A 214 5.73 10.22 22.33
C GLU A 214 6.61 9.27 21.50
N LYS A 215 6.18 8.92 20.28
CA LYS A 215 6.86 7.95 19.42
C LYS A 215 7.92 8.58 18.53
N SER A 216 8.61 7.74 17.78
CA SER A 216 9.66 8.14 16.82
C SER A 216 9.48 7.36 15.51
N CYS A 217 10.43 7.46 14.58
CA CYS A 217 10.35 6.69 13.35
C CYS A 217 10.73 5.22 13.50
N GLU A 218 9.82 4.45 14.10
CA GLU A 218 9.95 3.01 14.34
C GLU A 218 9.76 2.19 13.06
N ILE A 219 8.98 2.68 12.08
CA ILE A 219 8.86 1.98 10.78
C ILE A 219 10.14 2.03 9.93
N GLY A 220 11.06 2.94 10.27
CA GLY A 220 12.30 3.22 9.55
C GLY A 220 12.14 4.18 8.36
N ALA A 221 13.18 4.98 8.14
CA ALA A 221 13.23 5.98 7.08
C ALA A 221 13.04 5.40 5.68
N ASP A 222 13.49 4.17 5.44
CA ASP A 222 13.39 3.51 4.13
C ASP A 222 11.94 3.30 3.72
N LEU A 223 11.13 2.67 4.58
CA LEU A 223 9.71 2.43 4.29
C LEU A 223 8.96 3.75 4.16
N TRP A 224 9.20 4.70 5.07
CA TRP A 224 8.57 6.02 5.01
C TRP A 224 8.83 6.73 3.68
N ASN A 225 10.10 6.80 3.27
CA ASN A 225 10.47 7.44 2.02
C ASN A 225 10.00 6.65 0.79
N LEU A 226 9.89 5.32 0.86
CA LEU A 226 9.28 4.53 -0.21
C LEU A 226 7.82 4.93 -0.44
N LEU A 227 7.01 5.00 0.61
CA LEU A 227 5.58 5.33 0.48
C LEU A 227 5.38 6.72 -0.15
N ILE A 228 6.20 7.69 0.24
CA ILE A 228 6.16 9.06 -0.29
C ILE A 228 6.71 9.12 -1.72
N ALA A 229 7.82 8.45 -2.00
CA ALA A 229 8.38 8.34 -3.36
C ALA A 229 7.38 7.73 -4.33
N LYS A 230 6.63 6.72 -3.87
CA LYS A 230 5.57 6.04 -4.63
C LYS A 230 4.25 6.81 -4.66
N LYS A 231 4.17 7.97 -3.99
CA LYS A 231 2.98 8.81 -3.90
C LYS A 231 1.75 8.01 -3.48
N VAL A 232 1.89 7.24 -2.40
CA VAL A 232 0.75 6.68 -1.69
C VAL A 232 -0.18 7.83 -1.31
N ASP A 233 -1.46 7.72 -1.60
CA ASP A 233 -2.37 8.86 -1.46
C ASP A 233 -2.61 9.17 0.02
N LEU A 234 -2.79 8.12 0.82
CA LEU A 234 -3.01 8.22 2.26
C LEU A 234 -2.24 7.14 3.02
N VAL A 235 -1.56 7.54 4.08
CA VAL A 235 -0.96 6.64 5.07
C VAL A 235 -1.75 6.74 6.38
N LEU A 236 -2.11 5.61 6.96
CA LEU A 236 -2.81 5.51 8.23
C LEU A 236 -1.90 4.82 9.26
N GLN A 237 -1.72 5.46 10.41
CA GLN A 237 -0.88 4.99 11.51
C GLN A 237 -1.63 5.05 12.84
N ALA A 238 -1.11 4.37 13.85
CA ALA A 238 -1.62 4.33 15.22
C ALA A 238 -0.45 4.53 16.19
N HIS A 239 -0.37 3.79 17.30
CA HIS A 239 0.76 3.72 18.24
C HIS A 239 0.97 4.97 19.11
N ASP A 240 1.07 6.15 18.50
CA ASP A 240 0.94 7.40 19.22
C ASP A 240 -0.52 7.62 19.60
N HIS A 241 -0.83 7.59 20.90
CA HIS A 241 -2.18 7.70 21.44
C HIS A 241 -2.74 9.12 21.29
N SER A 242 -2.99 9.51 20.05
CA SER A 242 -3.27 10.87 19.61
C SER A 242 -3.97 10.84 18.26
N TYR A 243 -4.35 12.02 17.78
CA TYR A 243 -4.72 12.22 16.39
C TYR A 243 -3.77 13.24 15.78
N GLN A 244 -3.17 12.93 14.63
CA GLN A 244 -2.29 13.86 13.93
C GLN A 244 -2.46 13.69 12.43
N ARG A 245 -2.72 14.78 11.70
CA ARG A 245 -2.78 14.79 10.24
C ARG A 245 -1.64 15.63 9.68
N SER A 246 -0.87 15.02 8.80
CA SER A 246 0.20 15.72 8.10
C SER A 246 -0.34 16.70 7.06
N LYS A 247 0.52 17.63 6.66
CA LYS A 247 0.46 18.33 5.38
C LYS A 247 0.67 17.33 4.23
N GLN A 248 0.49 17.75 2.98
CA GLN A 248 0.83 16.88 1.86
C GLN A 248 2.33 16.88 1.61
N LEU A 249 2.95 15.71 1.72
CA LEU A 249 4.38 15.51 1.63
C LEU A 249 4.76 14.85 0.30
N ALA A 250 5.85 15.30 -0.33
CA ALA A 250 6.37 14.65 -1.52
C ALA A 250 7.87 14.81 -1.63
N LEU A 251 8.51 13.83 -2.26
CA LEU A 251 9.90 13.96 -2.67
C LEU A 251 10.01 14.81 -3.93
N SER A 252 11.10 15.55 -4.04
CA SER A 252 11.44 16.45 -5.15
C SER A 252 12.96 16.58 -5.28
N PRO A 253 13.50 17.25 -6.30
CA PRO A 253 14.94 17.52 -6.37
C PRO A 253 15.51 18.29 -5.18
N THR A 254 14.67 19.06 -4.46
CA THR A 254 15.06 19.81 -3.26
C THR A 254 14.68 19.10 -1.96
N CYS A 255 13.85 18.05 -2.03
CA CYS A 255 13.55 17.12 -0.93
C CYS A 255 13.76 15.68 -1.41
N THR A 256 14.99 15.19 -1.33
CA THR A 256 15.34 13.84 -1.82
C THR A 256 14.91 12.72 -0.87
N ALA A 257 14.65 13.05 0.39
CA ALA A 257 14.05 12.22 1.42
C ALA A 257 13.35 13.15 2.44
N ILE A 258 12.32 12.67 3.13
CA ILE A 258 11.79 13.34 4.32
C ILE A 258 12.83 13.19 5.43
N PRO A 259 13.45 14.28 5.89
CA PRO A 259 14.33 14.22 7.04
C PRO A 259 13.49 13.97 8.31
N LEU A 260 14.04 13.16 9.21
CA LEU A 260 13.45 12.81 10.50
C LEU A 260 14.03 13.68 11.60
N GLU A 261 13.31 13.85 12.70
CA GLU A 261 13.72 14.65 13.88
C GLU A 261 14.04 16.12 13.54
N THR A 262 13.52 16.59 12.39
CA THR A 262 13.70 17.94 11.88
C THR A 262 12.62 18.24 10.85
N PHE A 263 12.55 19.48 10.39
CA PHE A 263 11.59 19.91 9.39
C PHE A 263 12.27 20.49 8.16
N SER A 264 11.80 20.04 7.00
CA SER A 264 12.14 20.61 5.71
C SER A 264 10.88 21.05 4.97
N SER A 265 10.73 22.36 4.81
CA SER A 265 9.63 22.95 4.04
C SER A 265 9.64 22.55 2.57
N SER A 266 10.81 22.20 2.01
CA SER A 266 10.93 21.70 0.63
C SER A 266 10.24 20.36 0.38
N CYS A 267 9.90 19.64 1.44
CA CYS A 267 9.17 18.37 1.39
C CYS A 267 7.65 18.55 1.45
N VAL A 268 7.17 19.76 1.73
CA VAL A 268 5.73 20.08 1.82
C VAL A 268 5.28 20.64 0.48
N VAL A 269 4.42 19.93 -0.22
CA VAL A 269 3.84 20.37 -1.50
C VAL A 269 2.50 21.08 -1.35
N ASP A 270 1.82 20.85 -0.23
CA ASP A 270 0.62 21.59 0.16
C ASP A 270 0.53 21.67 1.69
N ALA A 271 0.46 22.88 2.23
CA ALA A 271 0.40 23.12 3.67
C ALA A 271 -1.01 22.90 4.27
N GLY A 272 -2.02 22.60 3.46
CA GLY A 272 -3.39 22.32 3.88
C GLY A 272 -4.21 23.51 4.40
N PRO A 273 -4.02 24.77 3.98
CA PRO A 273 -4.81 25.90 4.53
C PRO A 273 -6.31 25.79 4.22
N SER A 274 -6.69 25.00 3.21
CA SER A 274 -8.06 24.72 2.79
C SER A 274 -8.58 23.36 3.25
N ASP A 275 -7.75 22.58 3.97
CA ASP A 275 -7.98 21.16 4.28
C ASP A 275 -8.34 20.31 3.04
N SER A 276 -7.90 20.72 1.85
CA SER A 276 -8.14 20.03 0.58
C SER A 276 -6.83 19.87 -0.19
N PHE A 277 -6.39 18.62 -0.33
CA PHE A 277 -5.15 18.21 -0.96
C PHE A 277 -5.39 17.67 -2.38
N LYS A 278 -4.32 17.62 -3.19
CA LYS A 278 -4.42 17.20 -4.60
C LYS A 278 -4.02 15.74 -4.78
N LYS A 279 -4.88 14.94 -5.41
CA LYS A 279 -4.56 13.56 -5.81
C LYS A 279 -3.27 13.51 -6.63
N GLY A 280 -2.37 12.58 -6.32
CA GLY A 280 -1.12 12.35 -7.06
C GLY A 280 -0.01 13.39 -6.86
N HIS A 281 -0.21 14.40 -6.01
CA HIS A 281 0.83 15.40 -5.70
C HIS A 281 1.77 14.97 -4.57
N GLY A 282 1.36 14.01 -3.74
CA GLY A 282 2.11 13.54 -2.59
C GLY A 282 1.21 12.78 -1.62
N THR A 283 1.74 12.47 -0.44
CA THR A 283 1.10 11.66 0.59
C THR A 283 0.58 12.53 1.73
N VAL A 284 -0.62 12.21 2.21
CA VAL A 284 -1.11 12.69 3.52
C VAL A 284 -1.03 11.52 4.48
N SER A 285 -0.48 11.72 5.68
CA SER A 285 -0.47 10.73 6.76
C SER A 285 -1.43 11.14 7.86
N VAL A 286 -2.11 10.16 8.45
CA VAL A 286 -2.99 10.34 9.60
C VAL A 286 -2.62 9.31 10.66
N ILE A 287 -2.17 9.80 11.82
CA ILE A 287 -2.07 9.04 13.06
C ILE A 287 -3.46 9.09 13.72
N THR A 288 -4.04 7.93 14.00
CA THR A 288 -5.40 7.75 14.55
C THR A 288 -5.42 6.77 15.72
N GLY A 289 -4.42 6.87 16.60
CA GLY A 289 -4.26 6.02 17.79
C GLY A 289 -5.13 6.43 19.00
N ALA A 290 -6.28 7.05 18.76
CA ALA A 290 -7.10 7.64 19.82
C ALA A 290 -8.32 6.79 20.18
N ALA A 291 -8.30 5.48 19.92
CA ALA A 291 -9.51 4.67 20.00
C ALA A 291 -9.99 4.44 21.44
N GLY A 292 -9.08 4.34 22.42
CA GLY A 292 -9.49 4.07 23.79
C GLY A 292 -8.42 4.27 24.86
N ARG A 293 -7.19 3.85 24.61
CA ARG A 293 -6.12 3.96 25.61
C ARG A 293 -5.84 5.41 25.99
N GLN A 294 -5.10 5.58 27.09
CA GLN A 294 -4.78 6.90 27.62
C GLN A 294 -4.03 7.70 26.57
N LEU A 295 -4.56 8.88 26.24
CA LEU A 295 -3.94 9.77 25.27
C LEU A 295 -2.54 10.22 25.74
N TYR A 296 -1.64 10.39 24.79
CA TYR A 296 -0.31 10.95 24.99
C TYR A 296 -0.31 12.47 24.91
N ASP A 297 0.64 13.09 25.58
CA ASP A 297 0.89 14.52 25.40
C ASP A 297 1.60 14.74 24.06
N LEU A 298 1.29 15.87 23.40
CA LEU A 298 2.01 16.30 22.21
C LEU A 298 3.03 17.37 22.58
N ASN A 299 4.22 17.28 22.00
CA ASN A 299 5.26 18.27 22.09
C ASN A 299 5.12 19.30 20.95
N THR A 300 4.49 20.45 21.21
CA THR A 300 4.35 21.48 20.18
C THR A 300 5.64 22.26 19.88
N ALA A 301 6.73 21.97 20.60
CA ALA A 301 8.07 22.45 20.28
C ALA A 301 8.90 21.43 19.48
N ASP A 302 8.30 20.28 19.13
CA ASP A 302 8.96 19.25 18.36
C ASP A 302 9.42 19.77 16.98
N PRO A 303 10.65 19.48 16.54
CA PRO A 303 11.15 19.90 15.23
C PRO A 303 10.29 19.45 14.05
N GLU A 304 9.58 18.33 14.15
CA GLU A 304 8.72 17.77 13.11
C GLU A 304 7.35 18.44 13.01
N ILE A 305 6.99 19.34 13.94
CA ILE A 305 5.67 20.03 13.94
C ILE A 305 5.36 20.71 12.60
N GLY A 306 6.40 21.14 11.88
CA GLY A 306 6.26 21.73 10.56
C GLY A 306 5.63 20.80 9.52
N TYR A 307 5.62 19.48 9.72
CA TYR A 307 4.94 18.51 8.87
C TYR A 307 3.46 18.34 9.16
N PHE A 308 2.94 18.82 10.29
CA PHE A 308 1.56 18.60 10.68
C PHE A 308 0.65 19.80 10.38
N ALA A 309 -0.57 19.50 9.93
CA ALA A 309 -1.62 20.48 9.66
C ALA A 309 -2.66 20.51 10.79
N LYS A 310 -2.91 19.36 11.44
CA LYS A 310 -3.87 19.23 12.52
C LYS A 310 -3.40 18.19 13.54
N TRP A 311 -3.69 18.40 14.81
CA TRP A 311 -3.38 17.43 15.86
C TRP A 311 -4.27 17.57 17.09
N MET A 312 -4.33 16.51 17.88
CA MET A 312 -4.99 16.40 19.17
C MET A 312 -4.23 15.40 20.03
N GLY A 313 -4.04 15.73 21.29
CA GLY A 313 -3.51 14.83 22.30
C GLY A 313 -4.03 15.18 23.69
N ARG A 314 -3.52 14.51 24.71
CA ARG A 314 -3.95 14.68 26.10
C ARG A 314 -3.90 16.13 26.58
N ASN A 315 -2.83 16.84 26.25
CA ASN A 315 -2.60 18.25 26.60
C ASN A 315 -3.19 19.25 25.59
N VAL A 316 -3.68 18.81 24.42
CA VAL A 316 -4.19 19.69 23.36
C VAL A 316 -5.52 19.15 22.83
N SER A 317 -6.62 19.75 23.28
CA SER A 317 -8.00 19.42 22.88
C SER A 317 -8.37 17.93 23.00
N PRO A 318 -8.05 17.25 24.12
CA PRO A 318 -8.12 15.80 24.26
C PRO A 318 -9.47 15.22 23.84
N ARG A 319 -9.45 14.24 22.95
CA ARG A 319 -10.66 13.63 22.41
C ARG A 319 -10.37 12.24 21.82
N ARG A 320 -11.06 11.22 22.32
CA ARG A 320 -11.02 9.88 21.73
C ARG A 320 -11.92 9.77 20.53
N GLY A 321 -11.61 8.86 19.63
CA GLY A 321 -12.38 8.68 18.41
C GLY A 321 -11.68 7.84 17.35
N LEU A 322 -12.20 7.92 16.14
CA LEU A 322 -11.69 7.23 14.96
C LEU A 322 -11.77 8.14 13.74
N VAL A 323 -11.07 7.80 12.68
CA VAL A 323 -11.24 8.49 11.39
C VAL A 323 -12.25 7.74 10.52
N LYS A 324 -13.22 8.46 9.97
CA LYS A 324 -14.14 8.03 8.91
C LYS A 324 -13.62 8.50 7.57
N LEU A 325 -13.60 7.63 6.58
CA LEU A 325 -13.13 7.90 5.24
C LEU A 325 -14.21 7.55 4.23
N THR A 326 -14.65 8.55 3.47
CA THR A 326 -15.57 8.37 2.34
C THR A 326 -14.78 8.47 1.04
N VAL A 327 -14.84 7.41 0.22
CA VAL A 327 -14.04 7.28 -1.00
C VAL A 327 -14.96 7.25 -2.21
N THR A 328 -14.61 8.01 -3.23
CA THR A 328 -15.15 7.91 -4.61
C THR A 328 -13.99 7.73 -5.59
N ASP A 329 -14.25 7.63 -6.89
CA ASP A 329 -13.22 7.67 -7.94
C ASP A 329 -12.33 8.93 -7.94
N THR A 330 -12.88 10.04 -7.43
CA THR A 330 -12.38 11.39 -7.57
C THR A 330 -11.97 12.03 -6.25
N GLN A 331 -12.39 11.48 -5.10
CA GLN A 331 -11.94 11.99 -3.80
C GLN A 331 -11.87 10.94 -2.69
N ILE A 332 -10.99 11.19 -1.72
CA ILE A 332 -11.04 10.64 -0.37
C ILE A 332 -11.40 11.81 0.56
N VAL A 333 -12.41 11.65 1.40
CA VAL A 333 -12.79 12.62 2.44
C VAL A 333 -12.60 11.97 3.81
N GLY A 334 -11.71 12.53 4.62
CA GLY A 334 -11.45 12.07 5.99
C GLY A 334 -12.13 12.98 7.00
N GLU A 335 -12.76 12.38 8.02
CA GLU A 335 -13.46 13.07 9.10
C GLU A 335 -13.09 12.40 10.43
N PHE A 336 -12.62 13.17 11.41
CA PHE A 336 -12.44 12.67 12.76
C PHE A 336 -13.80 12.59 13.45
N LEU A 337 -14.25 11.37 13.74
CA LEU A 337 -15.45 11.11 14.51
C LEU A 337 -15.06 10.82 15.95
N ALA A 338 -15.88 11.29 16.87
CA ALA A 338 -15.68 11.07 18.27
C ALA A 338 -17.02 10.91 18.97
N PRO A 339 -17.07 10.13 20.07
CA PRO A 339 -18.26 10.07 20.89
C PRO A 339 -18.56 11.46 21.47
N SER A 340 -19.76 11.64 22.03
CA SER A 340 -20.09 12.88 22.75
C SER A 340 -19.02 13.17 23.80
N SER A 341 -18.34 14.31 23.66
CA SER A 341 -17.26 14.73 24.56
C SER A 341 -17.41 16.20 24.90
N THR A 342 -16.83 16.63 26.02
CA THR A 342 -16.75 18.05 26.39
C THR A 342 -15.73 18.84 25.57
N SER A 343 -14.85 18.16 24.81
CA SER A 343 -13.85 18.78 23.93
C SER A 343 -14.40 19.07 22.53
N ALA A 344 -14.05 20.23 21.99
CA ALA A 344 -14.49 20.68 20.67
C ALA A 344 -13.60 20.20 19.51
N PHE A 345 -12.59 19.35 19.74
CA PHE A 345 -11.71 18.90 18.65
C PHE A 345 -12.51 18.24 17.51
N SER A 346 -12.24 18.68 16.30
CA SER A 346 -12.75 18.09 15.07
C SER A 346 -11.72 18.28 13.97
N ASP A 347 -11.77 17.40 12.99
CA ASP A 347 -11.00 17.53 11.77
C ASP A 347 -11.78 16.98 10.59
N ARG A 348 -11.61 17.63 9.44
CA ARG A 348 -12.16 17.20 8.16
C ARG A 348 -11.25 17.65 7.05
N PHE A 349 -10.88 16.73 6.17
CA PHE A 349 -10.04 17.02 5.02
C PHE A 349 -10.46 16.23 3.79
N SER A 350 -9.93 16.61 2.63
CA SER A 350 -10.10 15.83 1.40
C SER A 350 -8.81 15.70 0.60
N ILE A 351 -8.70 14.62 -0.17
CA ILE A 351 -7.71 14.46 -1.24
C ILE A 351 -8.54 14.34 -2.52
N THR A 352 -8.43 15.32 -3.41
CA THR A 352 -9.34 15.47 -4.56
C THR A 352 -8.59 15.47 -5.87
N GLN A 353 -9.19 14.83 -6.87
CA GLN A 353 -8.83 15.01 -8.27
C GLN A 353 -9.51 16.29 -8.77
N ALA A 354 -8.75 17.23 -9.35
CA ALA A 354 -9.35 18.37 -10.00
C ALA A 354 -10.29 17.88 -11.13
N PRO A 355 -11.43 18.54 -11.38
CA PRO A 355 -12.26 18.21 -12.54
C PRO A 355 -11.39 18.23 -13.80
N PRO A 356 -11.56 17.26 -14.73
CA PRO A 356 -10.88 17.36 -16.01
C PRO A 356 -11.22 18.71 -16.64
N THR A 357 -10.19 19.50 -16.96
CA THR A 357 -10.34 20.73 -17.73
C THR A 357 -10.78 20.35 -19.14
N PHE A 358 -12.08 20.26 -19.36
CA PHE A 358 -12.60 20.27 -20.72
C PHE A 358 -12.30 21.64 -21.30
N LEU A 359 -11.38 21.70 -22.26
CA LEU A 359 -11.32 22.84 -23.17
C LEU A 359 -12.69 22.90 -23.85
N SER A 360 -13.51 23.89 -23.48
CA SER A 360 -14.72 24.23 -24.23
C SER A 360 -14.27 24.62 -25.63
N VAL A 361 -14.28 23.67 -26.55
CA VAL A 361 -14.37 23.98 -27.97
C VAL A 361 -15.76 24.58 -28.14
N VAL A 362 -15.84 25.91 -28.10
CA VAL A 362 -17.02 26.62 -28.59
C VAL A 362 -17.11 26.27 -30.06
N ALA A 363 -18.01 25.33 -30.38
CA ALA A 363 -18.34 24.99 -31.74
C ALA A 363 -19.07 26.18 -32.37
N THR A 364 -18.32 27.06 -33.04
CA THR A 364 -18.90 28.03 -33.96
C THR A 364 -19.46 27.26 -35.14
N GLN A 365 -20.78 27.18 -35.24
CA GLN A 365 -21.46 26.72 -36.45
C GLN A 365 -21.06 27.64 -37.61
N ALA A 366 -20.28 27.12 -38.55
CA ALA A 366 -20.14 27.70 -39.88
C ALA A 366 -20.71 26.70 -40.89
N THR A 367 -21.76 27.14 -41.58
CA THR A 367 -22.38 26.47 -42.71
C THR A 367 -21.53 26.62 -43.97
N SER A 368 -21.70 25.64 -44.86
CA SER A 368 -21.36 25.61 -46.30
C SER A 368 -20.08 24.86 -46.73
N ALA A 369 -20.40 23.77 -47.44
CA ALA A 369 -19.71 23.02 -48.48
C ALA A 369 -18.43 23.60 -49.09
N ALA A 370 -17.38 22.76 -49.12
CA ALA A 370 -16.65 22.45 -50.35
C ALA A 370 -15.85 21.14 -50.16
N SER A 371 -15.92 20.30 -51.19
CA SER A 371 -15.15 19.07 -51.36
C SER A 371 -13.71 19.42 -51.74
N THR A 372 -12.70 18.91 -51.04
CA THR A 372 -11.33 18.83 -51.59
C THR A 372 -10.54 17.65 -51.01
N THR A 373 -9.99 16.91 -51.96
CA THR A 373 -9.04 15.79 -51.98
C THR A 373 -7.94 15.82 -50.91
N ILE A 374 -7.71 14.67 -50.26
CA ILE A 374 -6.57 14.40 -49.38
C ILE A 374 -5.36 14.03 -50.23
N THR A 375 -4.29 14.83 -50.12
CA THR A 375 -2.93 14.47 -50.56
C THR A 375 -2.04 14.31 -49.34
N THR A 376 -1.44 13.13 -49.21
CA THR A 376 -0.43 12.77 -48.21
C THR A 376 0.94 13.31 -48.60
N SER A 377 1.59 14.08 -47.71
CA SER A 377 3.06 14.26 -47.74
C SER A 377 3.61 14.21 -46.33
N GLY A 378 4.61 13.36 -46.13
CA GLY A 378 5.21 13.06 -44.84
C GLY A 378 6.44 13.88 -44.45
N GLN A 379 6.79 13.67 -43.18
CA GLN A 379 8.08 13.83 -42.47
C GLN A 379 8.62 15.23 -42.12
N PRO A 380 9.55 15.35 -41.12
CA PRO A 380 9.79 14.52 -39.93
C PRO A 380 9.89 15.33 -38.60
N GLY A 381 9.77 14.62 -37.47
CA GLY A 381 9.90 15.16 -36.11
C GLY A 381 11.34 15.40 -35.65
N SER A 382 11.52 16.44 -34.83
CA SER A 382 12.77 16.80 -34.17
C SER A 382 13.18 15.82 -33.07
N ALA A 383 14.49 15.59 -33.02
CA ALA A 383 15.20 14.70 -32.11
C ALA A 383 15.19 15.18 -30.65
N PHE A 384 14.99 14.23 -29.72
CA PHE A 384 15.33 14.38 -28.30
C PHE A 384 16.75 13.87 -28.06
N THR A 385 17.58 14.67 -27.38
CA THR A 385 18.93 14.32 -26.95
C THR A 385 18.90 13.48 -25.67
N ALA A 386 19.62 12.35 -25.69
CA ALA A 386 19.73 11.41 -24.58
C ALA A 386 20.74 11.88 -23.51
N ARG A 387 20.44 11.59 -22.24
CA ARG A 387 21.32 11.80 -21.07
C ARG A 387 22.26 10.58 -20.88
N PRO A 388 23.50 10.72 -20.37
CA PRO A 388 24.45 9.62 -20.28
C PRO A 388 24.12 8.66 -19.12
N GLU A 389 24.33 7.36 -19.37
CA GLU A 389 24.15 6.24 -18.45
C GLU A 389 25.36 6.07 -17.50
N PRO A 390 25.16 5.72 -16.21
CA PRO A 390 26.26 5.43 -15.28
C PRO A 390 26.95 4.08 -15.59
N PRO A 391 28.24 3.89 -15.18
CA PRO A 391 29.04 2.75 -15.61
C PRO A 391 28.60 1.42 -15.00
N ARG A 392 28.68 0.37 -15.82
CA ARG A 392 28.21 -1.00 -15.59
C ARG A 392 29.19 -1.83 -14.74
N PRO A 393 28.75 -2.58 -13.70
CA PRO A 393 29.62 -3.52 -12.99
C PRO A 393 29.84 -4.78 -13.83
N THR A 394 31.10 -5.17 -14.06
CA THR A 394 31.51 -6.38 -14.82
C THR A 394 31.98 -7.53 -13.91
N GLY A 395 31.59 -7.54 -12.64
CA GLY A 395 31.95 -8.59 -11.67
C GLY A 395 30.91 -9.71 -11.56
N PRO A 396 31.32 -10.93 -11.16
CA PRO A 396 30.40 -12.03 -10.87
C PRO A 396 29.40 -11.59 -9.78
N GLN A 397 28.10 -11.73 -10.09
CA GLN A 397 27.02 -11.37 -9.18
C GLN A 397 26.80 -12.50 -8.19
N THR A 398 26.63 -12.16 -6.91
CA THR A 398 26.41 -13.13 -5.84
C THR A 398 24.91 -13.25 -5.55
N ILE A 399 24.36 -14.46 -5.69
CA ILE A 399 23.02 -14.85 -5.23
C ILE A 399 23.19 -15.47 -3.85
N GLU A 400 22.52 -14.94 -2.83
CA GLU A 400 22.46 -15.59 -1.52
C GLU A 400 21.18 -16.43 -1.40
N ALA A 401 21.30 -17.75 -1.39
CA ALA A 401 20.15 -18.65 -1.31
C ALA A 401 19.72 -18.88 0.16
N TYR A 402 18.42 -18.69 0.45
CA TYR A 402 17.79 -18.83 1.77
C TYR A 402 16.47 -19.62 1.70
N PRO A 403 16.08 -20.38 2.75
CA PRO A 403 15.00 -21.37 2.63
C PRO A 403 13.64 -20.81 2.15
N GLY A 404 13.02 -21.51 1.18
CA GLY A 404 11.60 -21.32 0.82
C GLY A 404 11.29 -20.28 -0.26
N GLY A 405 12.24 -19.93 -1.14
CA GLY A 405 12.03 -18.95 -2.19
C GLY A 405 12.67 -19.34 -3.52
N ALA A 406 12.18 -18.74 -4.61
CA ALA A 406 12.89 -18.70 -5.87
C ALA A 406 13.67 -17.38 -5.96
N ASP A 407 14.98 -17.45 -6.12
CA ASP A 407 15.83 -16.25 -6.22
C ASP A 407 16.05 -15.86 -7.67
N THR A 408 15.87 -14.57 -7.99
CA THR A 408 16.12 -14.01 -9.32
C THR A 408 17.28 -13.02 -9.32
N VAL A 409 18.25 -13.19 -10.23
CA VAL A 409 19.30 -12.19 -10.49
C VAL A 409 19.27 -11.71 -11.94
N THR A 410 19.33 -10.38 -12.13
CA THR A 410 19.30 -9.72 -13.44
C THR A 410 20.69 -9.21 -13.82
N ALA A 411 21.16 -9.50 -15.03
CA ALA A 411 22.44 -8.99 -15.53
C ALA A 411 22.42 -8.76 -17.07
N PRO A 412 23.27 -7.90 -17.65
CA PRO A 412 24.50 -8.50 -18.15
C PRO A 412 24.74 -9.04 -19.58
N VAL A 413 23.79 -9.42 -20.44
CA VAL A 413 24.14 -10.44 -21.47
C VAL A 413 25.17 -10.00 -22.52
N THR A 414 26.16 -10.88 -22.77
CA THR A 414 26.95 -10.90 -24.01
C THR A 414 26.63 -12.18 -24.81
N ARG A 415 26.17 -12.03 -26.06
CA ARG A 415 25.81 -13.17 -26.92
C ARG A 415 27.03 -13.97 -27.34
N GLY A 416 26.85 -15.28 -27.53
CA GLY A 416 27.91 -16.20 -27.93
C GLY A 416 28.88 -16.58 -26.80
N GLU A 417 28.59 -16.18 -25.56
CA GLU A 417 29.44 -16.39 -24.39
C GLU A 417 28.70 -17.09 -23.25
N TRP A 418 29.47 -17.79 -22.42
CA TRP A 418 29.00 -18.31 -21.14
C TRP A 418 28.85 -17.17 -20.13
N GLN A 419 27.64 -16.99 -19.63
CA GLN A 419 27.34 -16.12 -18.51
C GLN A 419 27.47 -16.91 -17.21
N SER A 420 28.06 -16.31 -16.18
CA SER A 420 28.35 -17.00 -14.92
C SER A 420 27.86 -16.17 -13.73
N SER A 421 27.19 -16.80 -12.78
CA SER A 421 26.76 -16.18 -11.52
C SER A 421 27.22 -17.01 -10.33
N LEU A 422 27.73 -16.32 -9.30
CA LEU A 422 28.15 -16.93 -8.05
C LEU A 422 26.92 -17.12 -7.15
N ILE A 423 26.78 -18.28 -6.55
CA ILE A 423 25.71 -18.63 -5.63
C ILE A 423 26.36 -18.94 -4.28
N GLN A 424 26.00 -18.18 -3.25
CA GLN A 424 26.36 -18.47 -1.86
C GLN A 424 25.21 -19.21 -1.19
N VAL A 425 25.44 -20.48 -0.87
CA VAL A 425 24.51 -21.31 -0.10
C VAL A 425 24.86 -21.17 1.37
N ARG A 426 23.91 -20.69 2.18
CA ARG A 426 24.14 -20.45 3.62
C ARG A 426 23.63 -21.59 4.52
N ARG A 427 22.73 -22.44 4.01
CA ARG A 427 22.19 -23.63 4.73
C ARG A 427 22.06 -24.80 3.75
N PRO A 428 22.13 -26.07 4.22
CA PRO A 428 21.89 -27.23 3.35
C PRO A 428 20.54 -27.13 2.64
N MET A 429 20.52 -27.35 1.32
CA MET A 429 19.31 -27.29 0.50
C MET A 429 19.39 -28.27 -0.67
N THR A 430 18.25 -28.66 -1.23
CA THR A 430 18.13 -29.49 -2.42
C THR A 430 17.72 -28.62 -3.59
N LEU A 431 18.60 -28.44 -4.58
CA LEU A 431 18.26 -27.73 -5.81
C LEU A 431 17.40 -28.65 -6.69
N THR A 432 16.22 -28.17 -7.10
CA THR A 432 15.25 -28.94 -7.87
C THR A 432 15.05 -28.39 -9.27
N GLN A 433 15.28 -27.08 -9.48
CA GLN A 433 15.10 -26.47 -10.79
C GLN A 433 16.00 -25.26 -11.00
N VAL A 434 16.44 -25.06 -12.24
CA VAL A 434 17.09 -23.83 -12.71
C VAL A 434 16.26 -23.22 -13.82
N GLY A 435 16.13 -21.89 -13.82
CA GLY A 435 15.35 -21.15 -14.80
C GLY A 435 16.13 -19.98 -15.35
N PHE A 436 15.95 -19.69 -16.64
CA PHE A 436 16.63 -18.55 -17.26
C PHE A 436 15.72 -17.84 -18.24
N SER A 437 15.79 -16.51 -18.27
CA SER A 437 15.01 -15.67 -19.21
C SER A 437 15.67 -15.54 -20.60
N GLY A 438 16.68 -16.35 -20.90
CA GLY A 438 17.34 -16.43 -22.21
C GLY A 438 16.58 -17.31 -23.20
N GLY A 439 17.11 -17.53 -24.40
CA GLY A 439 16.45 -18.37 -25.42
C GLY A 439 16.29 -19.85 -25.02
N PRO A 440 15.32 -20.58 -25.60
CA PRO A 440 15.09 -21.99 -25.32
C PRO A 440 16.29 -22.87 -25.65
N GLY A 441 16.46 -23.98 -24.94
CA GLY A 441 17.47 -25.00 -25.27
C GLY A 441 18.93 -24.64 -24.95
N ALA A 442 19.18 -23.49 -24.32
CA ALA A 442 20.50 -23.08 -23.87
C ALA A 442 21.12 -24.12 -22.92
N PRO A 443 22.39 -24.51 -23.11
CA PRO A 443 23.07 -25.39 -22.17
C PRO A 443 23.43 -24.62 -20.89
N TRP A 444 23.30 -25.30 -19.76
CA TRP A 444 23.64 -24.78 -18.44
C TRP A 444 24.49 -25.78 -17.66
N GLU A 445 25.25 -25.26 -16.71
CA GLU A 445 26.16 -26.02 -15.88
C GLU A 445 26.32 -25.42 -14.48
N LEU A 446 26.13 -26.23 -13.43
CA LEU A 446 26.40 -25.85 -12.05
C LEU A 446 27.70 -26.49 -11.57
N ARG A 447 28.61 -25.67 -11.04
CA ARG A 447 29.91 -26.09 -10.52
C ARG A 447 30.08 -25.73 -9.05
N ARG A 448 30.82 -26.54 -8.30
CA ARG A 448 31.28 -26.16 -6.96
C ARG A 448 32.48 -25.22 -7.08
N SER A 449 32.45 -24.11 -6.34
CA SER A 449 33.55 -23.14 -6.30
C SER A 449 34.33 -23.26 -4.99
N THR A 450 35.64 -23.06 -5.06
CA THR A 450 36.47 -22.85 -3.85
C THR A 450 36.57 -21.36 -3.57
N SER A 451 36.77 -20.98 -2.30
CA SER A 451 36.89 -19.57 -1.87
C SER A 451 38.03 -18.77 -2.55
N SER A 452 38.89 -19.43 -3.34
CA SER A 452 39.97 -18.84 -4.13
C SER A 452 39.67 -18.72 -5.63
N GLY A 453 38.43 -18.98 -6.08
CA GLY A 453 38.02 -18.81 -7.49
C GLY A 453 38.54 -19.88 -8.46
N SER A 454 39.12 -20.97 -7.96
CA SER A 454 39.51 -22.14 -8.76
C SER A 454 38.36 -23.15 -8.84
N TRP A 455 37.99 -23.53 -10.08
CA TRP A 455 36.85 -24.38 -10.42
C TRP A 455 37.24 -25.84 -10.45
N ARG A 456 36.47 -26.71 -9.78
CA ARG A 456 36.90 -28.11 -9.59
C ARG A 456 35.95 -29.12 -10.24
N ASP A 457 34.66 -29.13 -9.86
CA ASP A 457 33.76 -30.22 -10.25
C ASP A 457 32.42 -29.72 -10.81
N VAL A 458 31.95 -30.39 -11.88
CA VAL A 458 30.60 -30.23 -12.45
C VAL A 458 29.62 -31.03 -11.62
N LEU A 459 28.66 -30.36 -10.98
CA LEU A 459 27.68 -31.01 -10.11
C LEU A 459 26.41 -31.41 -10.86
N ALA A 460 26.00 -30.57 -11.81
CA ALA A 460 24.89 -30.85 -12.71
C ALA A 460 25.04 -30.01 -13.99
N SER A 461 24.53 -30.53 -15.10
CA SER A 461 24.44 -29.81 -16.36
C SER A 461 23.22 -30.29 -17.14
N GLY A 462 22.77 -29.48 -18.09
CA GLY A 462 21.60 -29.82 -18.89
C GLY A 462 21.29 -28.76 -19.94
N ARG A 463 20.08 -28.84 -20.50
CA ARG A 463 19.54 -27.84 -21.42
C ARG A 463 18.22 -27.32 -20.90
N LEU A 464 17.96 -26.04 -21.13
CA LEU A 464 16.70 -25.41 -20.73
C LEU A 464 15.53 -25.88 -21.59
N GLY A 465 14.35 -25.95 -20.96
CA GLY A 465 13.10 -26.31 -21.61
C GLY A 465 12.76 -25.39 -22.77
N ALA A 466 12.05 -25.93 -23.76
CA ALA A 466 11.66 -25.18 -24.96
C ALA A 466 10.57 -24.13 -24.69
N THR A 467 9.79 -24.30 -23.61
CA THR A 467 8.68 -23.43 -23.24
C THR A 467 9.06 -22.57 -22.05
N ALA A 468 8.74 -21.27 -22.13
CA ALA A 468 8.91 -20.35 -21.01
C ALA A 468 7.69 -20.41 -20.07
N VAL A 469 7.94 -20.47 -18.77
CA VAL A 469 6.95 -20.32 -17.70
C VAL A 469 7.33 -19.09 -16.89
N ASP A 470 6.41 -18.14 -16.71
CA ASP A 470 6.67 -16.83 -16.08
C ASP A 470 7.85 -16.05 -16.68
N GLY A 471 8.14 -16.26 -17.98
CA GLY A 471 9.28 -15.65 -18.65
C GLY A 471 10.62 -16.38 -18.48
N TYR A 472 10.63 -17.59 -17.92
CA TYR A 472 11.82 -18.42 -17.75
C TYR A 472 11.72 -19.76 -18.47
N HIS A 473 12.77 -20.13 -19.19
CA HIS A 473 12.97 -21.50 -19.65
C HIS A 473 13.58 -22.32 -18.51
N LEU A 474 12.84 -23.33 -18.06
CA LEU A 474 13.16 -24.11 -16.87
C LEU A 474 13.84 -25.43 -17.25
N ALA A 475 14.78 -25.89 -16.42
CA ALA A 475 15.32 -27.24 -16.46
C ALA A 475 15.29 -27.85 -15.07
N ASP A 476 14.74 -29.05 -14.97
CA ASP A 476 14.74 -29.80 -13.73
C ASP A 476 16.16 -30.29 -13.44
N VAL A 477 16.55 -30.18 -12.17
CA VAL A 477 17.80 -30.70 -11.66
C VAL A 477 17.48 -31.95 -10.86
N PRO A 478 18.10 -33.11 -11.13
CA PRO A 478 17.95 -34.28 -10.27
C PRO A 478 18.32 -33.86 -8.85
N ALA A 479 17.33 -33.91 -7.93
CA ALA A 479 17.36 -33.38 -6.57
C ALA A 479 18.78 -33.30 -5.96
N LEU A 480 19.45 -32.16 -6.18
CA LEU A 480 20.88 -32.04 -5.93
C LEU A 480 21.11 -31.37 -4.58
N GLY A 481 21.60 -32.14 -3.61
CA GLY A 481 21.95 -31.63 -2.28
C GLY A 481 23.15 -30.68 -2.33
N LEU A 482 22.94 -29.42 -1.99
CA LEU A 482 23.96 -28.38 -1.86
C LEU A 482 24.21 -28.10 -0.37
N THR A 483 25.45 -28.31 0.06
CA THR A 483 25.92 -27.92 1.40
C THR A 483 26.31 -26.43 1.42
N PRO A 484 26.40 -25.79 2.60
CA PRO A 484 26.88 -24.42 2.71
C PRO A 484 28.22 -24.21 1.99
N GLY A 485 28.33 -23.16 1.20
CA GLY A 485 29.50 -22.90 0.36
C GLY A 485 29.18 -22.07 -0.88
N TYR A 486 30.19 -21.86 -1.72
CA TYR A 486 30.07 -21.12 -2.97
C TYR A 486 29.96 -22.06 -4.17
N TYR A 487 29.05 -21.72 -5.07
CA TYR A 487 28.77 -22.44 -6.31
C TYR A 487 28.75 -21.44 -7.46
N SER A 488 28.97 -21.90 -8.68
CA SER A 488 28.88 -21.06 -9.88
C SER A 488 27.95 -21.71 -10.88
N LEU A 489 26.95 -20.97 -11.31
CA LEU A 489 26.01 -21.39 -12.35
C LEU A 489 26.37 -20.69 -13.65
N HIS A 490 26.62 -21.50 -14.67
CA HIS A 490 27.01 -21.09 -15.99
C HIS A 490 25.89 -21.37 -16.98
N VAL A 491 25.55 -20.41 -17.85
CA VAL A 491 24.63 -20.61 -18.97
C VAL A 491 25.18 -20.01 -20.24
N TYR A 492 25.10 -20.78 -21.31
CA TYR A 492 25.52 -20.32 -22.62
C TYR A 492 24.38 -19.61 -23.33
N VAL A 493 24.61 -18.36 -23.74
CA VAL A 493 23.63 -17.63 -24.55
C VAL A 493 24.00 -17.77 -26.02
N ALA A 494 23.25 -18.60 -26.75
CA ALA A 494 23.50 -18.86 -28.16
C ALA A 494 23.37 -17.60 -29.02
N SER A 495 24.22 -17.48 -30.04
CA SER A 495 24.13 -16.47 -31.09
C SER A 495 23.08 -16.89 -32.12
N GLY A 496 21.80 -16.64 -31.85
CA GLY A 496 20.69 -16.95 -32.76
C GLY A 496 19.39 -16.29 -32.32
N THR A 497 18.59 -15.87 -33.28
CA THR A 497 17.37 -15.06 -33.19
C THR A 497 16.45 -15.43 -32.01
N LEU A 498 16.29 -14.52 -31.05
CA LEU A 498 15.02 -14.36 -30.33
C LEU A 498 14.06 -13.75 -31.34
N ASP A 499 13.11 -14.51 -31.88
CA ASP A 499 12.07 -13.88 -32.68
C ASP A 499 10.66 -14.47 -32.49
N ARG A 500 9.71 -13.56 -32.66
CA ARG A 500 8.26 -13.73 -32.45
C ARG A 500 7.69 -14.81 -33.37
N GLY A 501 7.12 -15.85 -32.79
CA GLY A 501 6.06 -16.67 -33.40
C GLY A 501 6.49 -17.71 -34.45
N THR A 502 5.87 -18.89 -34.32
CA THR A 502 5.82 -20.07 -35.23
C THR A 502 6.97 -21.11 -35.16
N ALA A 503 6.56 -22.38 -34.95
CA ALA A 503 7.37 -23.61 -35.04
C ALA A 503 7.37 -24.16 -36.49
N PRO A 504 8.03 -25.29 -36.87
CA PRO A 504 8.93 -26.24 -36.17
C PRO A 504 10.19 -26.69 -36.97
N LYS A 505 11.12 -27.45 -36.36
CA LYS A 505 11.69 -28.77 -36.83
C LYS A 505 12.93 -29.23 -36.03
N SER A 506 13.11 -30.55 -36.03
CA SER A 506 13.92 -31.45 -35.20
C SER A 506 15.41 -31.62 -35.55
N ASN A 507 16.13 -32.23 -34.59
CA ASN A 507 17.31 -33.15 -34.69
C ASN A 507 18.71 -32.59 -34.26
N PRO A 508 19.70 -33.45 -33.91
CA PRO A 508 20.30 -33.51 -32.57
C PRO A 508 21.85 -33.38 -32.61
N ASP A 509 22.49 -33.64 -31.47
CA ASP A 509 23.90 -33.98 -31.27
C ASP A 509 25.01 -32.90 -31.25
N VAL A 510 25.94 -33.19 -30.32
CA VAL A 510 27.38 -32.87 -30.22
C VAL A 510 27.85 -31.60 -29.47
N ASP A 511 28.13 -31.79 -28.18
CA ASP A 511 29.44 -31.84 -27.50
C ASP A 511 30.66 -30.92 -27.83
N PHE A 512 31.29 -30.50 -26.71
CA PHE A 512 32.66 -30.03 -26.40
C PHE A 512 33.19 -28.58 -26.59
N LEU A 513 33.80 -28.14 -25.48
CA LEU A 513 34.81 -27.09 -25.28
C LEU A 513 36.07 -27.26 -26.16
N LYS A 514 36.61 -26.17 -26.74
CA LYS A 514 37.95 -25.59 -26.43
C LYS A 514 38.35 -24.43 -27.37
N SER A 515 39.07 -23.49 -26.73
CA SER A 515 39.86 -22.33 -27.19
C SER A 515 40.12 -22.05 -28.68
N SER A 516 40.00 -20.78 -29.06
CA SER A 516 41.01 -20.14 -29.91
C SER A 516 41.11 -18.63 -29.66
N THR A 517 42.35 -18.18 -29.51
CA THR A 517 42.84 -16.80 -29.55
C THR A 517 42.33 -16.03 -30.76
N GLY A 518 41.75 -14.86 -30.52
CA GLY A 518 41.37 -13.90 -31.56
C GLY A 518 40.75 -12.67 -30.89
N THR A 519 41.22 -11.48 -31.25
CA THR A 519 40.68 -10.18 -30.82
C THR A 519 39.16 -10.19 -30.91
N LYS A 520 38.47 -10.19 -29.75
CA LYS A 520 37.01 -10.14 -29.70
C LYS A 520 36.53 -8.77 -30.20
N PRO A 521 35.54 -8.71 -31.10
CA PRO A 521 34.84 -7.47 -31.36
C PRO A 521 34.19 -6.98 -30.07
N VAL A 522 34.15 -5.66 -29.88
CA VAL A 522 33.42 -5.03 -28.75
C VAL A 522 31.97 -5.50 -28.82
N ALA A 523 31.57 -6.38 -27.91
CA ALA A 523 30.20 -6.87 -27.86
C ALA A 523 29.29 -5.74 -27.38
N GLN A 524 28.33 -5.36 -28.22
CA GLN A 524 27.22 -4.52 -27.80
C GLN A 524 26.32 -5.31 -26.82
N SER A 525 25.85 -4.66 -25.77
CA SER A 525 24.94 -5.25 -24.79
C SER A 525 23.52 -5.29 -25.36
N ASP A 526 23.02 -6.48 -25.67
CA ASP A 526 21.73 -6.68 -26.36
C ASP A 526 20.54 -6.94 -25.41
N GLY A 527 20.66 -6.66 -24.11
CA GLY A 527 19.58 -6.79 -23.12
C GLY A 527 20.01 -7.26 -21.74
N THR A 528 19.03 -7.66 -20.93
CA THR A 528 19.20 -8.23 -19.57
C THR A 528 18.70 -9.67 -19.52
N PHE A 529 19.44 -10.57 -18.86
CA PHE A 529 19.02 -11.93 -18.52
C PHE A 529 18.71 -12.05 -17.04
N GLN A 530 17.79 -12.95 -16.71
CA GLN A 530 17.40 -13.31 -15.37
C GLN A 530 17.65 -14.80 -15.12
N ILE A 531 18.29 -15.13 -13.99
CA ILE A 531 18.44 -16.51 -13.49
C ILE A 531 17.45 -16.71 -12.37
N ARG A 532 16.65 -17.78 -12.39
CA ARG A 532 15.76 -18.26 -11.33
C ARG A 532 16.30 -19.58 -10.76
N LEU A 533 16.34 -19.72 -9.44
CA LEU A 533 16.68 -20.99 -8.76
C LEU A 533 15.50 -21.46 -7.94
N THR A 534 15.14 -22.75 -8.01
CA THR A 534 14.13 -23.36 -7.13
C THR A 534 14.77 -24.45 -6.30
N TYR A 535 14.56 -24.42 -4.98
CA TYR A 535 15.18 -25.35 -4.05
C TYR A 535 14.33 -25.59 -2.80
N GLU A 536 14.53 -26.75 -2.17
CA GLU A 536 13.84 -27.22 -0.96
C GLU A 536 14.85 -27.42 0.18
N LEU A 537 14.39 -27.44 1.44
CA LEU A 537 15.28 -27.78 2.55
C LEU A 537 15.57 -29.29 2.59
N THR A 538 16.84 -29.64 2.74
CA THR A 538 17.20 -30.95 3.28
C THR A 538 17.17 -30.81 4.80
N ASN A 539 16.17 -31.39 5.46
CA ASN A 539 16.17 -31.45 6.92
C ASN A 539 17.44 -32.19 7.40
N PRO A 540 18.07 -31.73 8.50
CA PRO A 540 19.14 -32.49 9.13
C PRO A 540 18.68 -33.87 9.60
#